data_AF-A0A3F2V4U3-F1
#
_entry.id   AF-A0A3F2V4U3-F1
#
_cell.length_a   1.000
_cell.length_b   1.000
_cell.length_c   1.000
_cell.angle_alpha   90.00
_cell.angle_beta   90.00
_cell.angle_gamma   90.00
#
_symmetry.space_group_name_H-M   'P 1'
#
loop_
_entity.id
_entity.type
_entity.pdbx_description
1 polymer ?
#
loop_
_entity_poly.entity_id
_entity_poly.type
_entity_poly.pdbx_seq_one_letter_code
_entity_poly.pdbx_strand_id
1 'polypeptide(L)'
;MSKMSRFLFYFYIATGILALIFTWVHVPAYLGNGILDANINFWKDALIHGTPSGNFLAVDILFYALIGSVFMVLECRRLGIKFAWLYVFAGILIAISFAFPLFLAMRERHIAQTPVPVPPAPLKTYDILGLAVYSAAVLAAAIIAL
;
A
#
# COMPACT_ATOMS: atom_id res chain seq x y z
N MET A 1 2.42 -20.00 -12.60
CA MET A 1 2.40 -19.48 -11.22
C MET A 1 2.26 -20.63 -10.24
N SER A 2 3.15 -20.68 -9.25
CA SER A 2 3.05 -21.63 -8.13
C SER A 2 1.79 -21.36 -7.28
N LYS A 3 1.37 -22.32 -6.44
CA LYS A 3 0.26 -22.12 -5.48
C LYS A 3 0.53 -20.92 -4.57
N MET A 4 1.77 -20.79 -4.09
CA MET A 4 2.19 -19.69 -3.21
C MET A 4 2.12 -18.32 -3.91
N SER A 5 2.69 -18.19 -5.12
CA SER A 5 2.64 -16.91 -5.85
C SER A 5 1.21 -16.50 -6.20
N ARG A 6 0.33 -17.46 -6.45
CA ARG A 6 -1.10 -17.20 -6.67
C ARG A 6 -1.78 -16.71 -5.40
N PHE A 7 -1.48 -17.31 -4.25
CA PHE A 7 -1.98 -16.86 -2.96
C PHE A 7 -1.53 -15.42 -2.66
N LEU A 8 -0.22 -15.14 -2.75
CA LEU A 8 0.34 -13.79 -2.52
C LEU A 8 -0.27 -12.76 -3.46
N PHE A 9 -0.42 -13.08 -4.75
CA PHE A 9 -1.07 -12.21 -5.72
C PHE A 9 -2.46 -11.75 -5.24
N TYR A 10 -3.34 -12.68 -4.89
CA TYR A 10 -4.69 -12.35 -4.43
C TYR A 10 -4.71 -11.69 -3.06
N PHE A 11 -3.81 -12.10 -2.16
CA PHE A 11 -3.64 -11.47 -0.86
C PHE A 11 -3.31 -9.97 -1.01
N TYR A 12 -2.35 -9.62 -1.85
CA TYR A 12 -1.98 -8.23 -2.09
C TYR A 12 -3.09 -7.41 -2.77
N ILE A 13 -3.84 -8.01 -3.70
CA ILE A 13 -5.01 -7.33 -4.28
C ILE A 13 -6.07 -7.08 -3.22
N ALA A 14 -6.39 -8.08 -2.39
CA ALA A 14 -7.39 -7.95 -1.34
C ALA A 14 -7.01 -6.89 -0.30
N THR A 15 -5.75 -6.89 0.17
CA THR A 15 -5.28 -5.89 1.13
C THR A 15 -5.24 -4.48 0.53
N GLY A 16 -4.88 -4.34 -0.75
CA GLY A 16 -4.94 -3.07 -1.45
C GLY A 16 -6.38 -2.53 -1.51
N ILE A 17 -7.35 -3.35 -1.92
CA ILE A 17 -8.77 -2.95 -1.96
C ILE A 17 -9.27 -2.56 -0.56
N LEU A 18 -8.93 -3.35 0.46
CA LEU A 18 -9.32 -3.06 1.83
C LEU A 18 -8.74 -1.72 2.30
N ALA A 19 -7.44 -1.51 2.09
CA ALA A 19 -6.77 -0.25 2.42
C ALA A 19 -7.40 0.94 1.69
N LEU A 20 -7.77 0.76 0.42
CA LEU A 20 -8.46 1.80 -0.34
C LEU A 20 -9.79 2.16 0.31
N ILE A 21 -10.63 1.17 0.67
CA ILE A 21 -11.92 1.40 1.32
C ILE A 21 -11.77 2.15 2.65
N PHE A 22 -10.87 1.67 3.52
CA PHE A 22 -10.66 2.27 4.84
C PHE A 22 -10.08 3.68 4.78
N THR A 23 -9.29 4.01 3.76
CA THR A 23 -8.71 5.36 3.62
C THR A 23 -9.65 6.31 2.89
N TRP A 24 -10.38 5.83 1.88
CA TRP A 24 -11.24 6.68 1.04
C TRP A 24 -12.55 7.10 1.69
N VAL A 25 -12.95 6.47 2.80
CA VAL A 25 -14.11 6.92 3.60
C VAL A 25 -13.94 8.35 4.13
N HIS A 26 -12.69 8.81 4.32
CA HIS A 26 -12.38 10.15 4.86
C HIS A 26 -12.33 11.24 3.79
N VAL A 27 -12.06 10.87 2.53
CA VAL A 27 -11.89 11.83 1.41
C VAL A 27 -13.16 12.66 1.12
N PRO A 28 -14.40 12.13 1.22
CA PRO A 28 -15.61 12.91 1.00
C PRO A 28 -15.73 14.19 1.83
N ALA A 29 -15.12 14.26 3.02
CA ALA A 29 -15.10 15.47 3.85
C ALA A 29 -14.44 16.68 3.14
N TYR A 30 -13.61 16.44 2.14
CA TYR A 30 -12.83 17.45 1.43
C TYR A 30 -13.40 17.81 0.04
N LEU A 31 -14.32 17.02 -0.52
CA LEU A 31 -14.75 17.12 -1.92
C LEU A 31 -15.67 18.31 -2.25
N GLY A 32 -16.07 19.12 -1.27
CA GLY A 32 -17.10 20.15 -1.42
C GLY A 32 -16.86 21.18 -2.54
N ASN A 33 -15.62 21.64 -2.72
CA ASN A 33 -15.26 22.66 -3.71
C ASN A 33 -14.56 22.09 -4.96
N GLY A 34 -14.58 20.76 -5.12
CA GLY A 34 -13.90 20.05 -6.21
C GLY A 34 -12.57 19.42 -5.82
N ILE A 35 -11.99 18.64 -6.74
CA ILE A 35 -10.87 17.72 -6.46
C ILE A 35 -9.57 18.47 -6.11
N LEU A 36 -9.30 19.61 -6.77
CA LEU A 36 -8.09 20.38 -6.50
C LEU A 36 -8.08 20.97 -5.10
N ASP A 37 -9.19 21.61 -4.71
CA ASP A 37 -9.35 22.17 -3.36
C ASP A 37 -9.39 21.07 -2.30
N ALA A 38 -10.00 19.93 -2.60
CA ALA A 38 -9.99 18.77 -1.73
C ALA A 38 -8.55 18.33 -1.40
N ASN A 39 -7.71 18.18 -2.43
CA ASN A 39 -6.31 17.79 -2.25
C ASN A 39 -5.53 18.84 -1.44
N ILE A 40 -5.69 20.13 -1.73
CA ILE A 40 -5.01 21.20 -0.99
C ILE A 40 -5.42 21.19 0.49
N ASN A 41 -6.71 21.09 0.76
CA ASN A 41 -7.24 21.13 2.13
C ASN A 41 -6.87 19.87 2.92
N PHE A 42 -6.90 18.69 2.28
CA PHE A 42 -6.43 17.45 2.88
C PHE A 42 -4.99 17.56 3.38
N TRP A 43 -4.07 18.06 2.54
CA TRP A 43 -2.67 18.18 2.94
C TRP A 43 -2.43 19.28 3.98
N LYS A 44 -3.20 20.37 3.96
CA LYS A 44 -3.16 21.38 5.03
C LYS A 44 -3.58 20.79 6.37
N ASP A 45 -4.65 19.99 6.39
CA ASP A 45 -5.09 19.32 7.60
C ASP A 45 -4.06 18.28 8.08
N ALA A 46 -3.55 17.45 7.16
CA ALA A 46 -2.62 16.38 7.49
C ALA A 46 -1.22 16.85 7.96
N LEU A 47 -0.74 18.02 7.52
CA LEU A 47 0.65 18.46 7.77
C LEU A 47 0.78 19.76 8.54
N ILE A 48 -0.22 20.65 8.50
CA ILE A 48 -0.11 22.01 9.06
C ILE A 48 -1.04 22.20 10.26
N HIS A 49 -2.29 21.76 10.14
CA HIS A 49 -3.31 21.94 11.19
C HIS A 49 -3.56 20.66 12.01
N GLY A 50 -2.88 19.58 11.68
CA GLY A 50 -3.06 18.28 12.33
C GLY A 50 -2.58 18.26 13.78
N THR A 51 -3.08 17.29 14.54
CA THR A 51 -2.56 16.97 15.86
C THR A 51 -1.11 16.50 15.77
N PRO A 52 -0.31 16.59 16.86
CA PRO A 52 1.06 16.09 16.85
C PRO A 52 1.18 14.63 16.38
N SER A 53 0.23 13.77 16.75
CA SER A 53 0.18 12.37 16.30
C SER A 53 -0.19 12.25 14.81
N GLY A 54 -1.13 13.08 14.32
CA GLY A 54 -1.49 13.12 12.91
C GLY A 54 -0.30 13.54 12.02
N ASN A 55 0.40 14.62 12.40
CA ASN A 55 1.57 15.08 11.68
C ASN A 55 2.70 14.04 11.70
N PHE A 56 2.92 13.36 12.83
CA PHE A 56 3.88 12.26 12.93
C PHE A 56 3.56 11.15 11.90
N LEU A 57 2.32 10.67 11.86
CA LEU A 57 1.90 9.62 10.93
C LEU A 57 1.98 10.09 9.47
N ALA A 58 1.63 11.36 9.20
CA ALA A 58 1.71 11.94 7.85
C ALA A 58 3.16 12.03 7.35
N VAL A 59 4.10 12.43 8.20
CA VAL A 59 5.53 12.46 7.83
C VAL A 59 6.09 11.04 7.68
N ASP A 60 5.77 10.14 8.60
CA ASP A 60 6.20 8.73 8.54
C ASP A 60 5.76 8.06 7.23
N ILE A 61 4.49 8.21 6.85
CA ILE A 61 3.97 7.61 5.61
C ILE A 61 4.58 8.24 4.36
N LEU A 62 4.94 9.54 4.38
CA LEU A 62 5.61 10.20 3.25
C LEU A 62 7.03 9.63 3.02
N PHE A 63 7.81 9.42 4.08
CA PHE A 63 9.13 8.80 3.96
C PHE A 63 9.04 7.32 3.59
N TYR A 64 8.05 6.59 4.12
CA TYR A 64 7.75 5.23 3.67
C TYR A 64 7.40 5.21 2.18
N ALA A 65 6.54 6.12 1.72
CA ALA A 65 6.14 6.21 0.31
C ALA A 65 7.31 6.56 -0.61
N LEU A 66 8.27 7.38 -0.15
CA LEU A 66 9.49 7.69 -0.90
C LEU A 66 10.31 6.42 -1.16
N ILE A 67 10.65 5.68 -0.10
CA ILE A 67 11.44 4.44 -0.22
C ILE A 67 10.66 3.36 -0.98
N GLY A 68 9.36 3.24 -0.71
CA GLY A 68 8.44 2.36 -1.45
C GLY A 68 8.43 2.67 -2.95
N SER A 69 8.40 3.95 -3.33
CA SER A 69 8.45 4.37 -4.74
C SER A 69 9.77 4.05 -5.40
N VAL A 70 10.89 4.26 -4.71
CA VAL A 70 12.22 3.84 -5.21
C VAL A 70 12.25 2.33 -5.45
N PHE A 71 11.76 1.54 -4.49
CA PHE A 71 11.66 0.09 -4.63
C PHE A 71 10.78 -0.33 -5.82
N MET A 72 9.59 0.26 -5.96
CA MET A 72 8.68 -0.02 -7.07
C MET A 72 9.35 0.24 -8.42
N VAL A 73 10.02 1.39 -8.57
CA VAL A 73 10.70 1.77 -9.82
C VAL A 73 11.84 0.81 -10.15
N LEU A 74 12.68 0.47 -9.16
CA LEU A 74 13.81 -0.43 -9.37
C LEU A 74 13.37 -1.85 -9.70
N GLU A 75 12.36 -2.38 -9.00
CA GLU A 75 11.83 -3.72 -9.26
C GLU A 75 11.08 -3.80 -10.59
N CYS A 76 10.35 -2.75 -10.99
CA CYS A 76 9.77 -2.69 -12.33
C CYS A 76 10.83 -2.82 -13.41
N ARG A 77 11.97 -2.13 -13.25
CA ARG A 77 13.11 -2.24 -14.19
C ARG A 77 13.74 -3.64 -14.15
N ARG A 78 13.91 -4.21 -12.95
CA ARG A 78 14.50 -5.54 -12.77
C ARG A 78 13.67 -6.66 -13.41
N LEU A 79 12.35 -6.58 -13.29
CA LEU A 79 11.42 -7.64 -13.71
C LEU A 79 10.73 -7.36 -15.05
N GLY A 80 11.04 -6.23 -15.71
CA GLY A 80 10.43 -5.84 -16.98
C GLY A 80 8.95 -5.44 -16.88
N ILE A 81 8.49 -5.00 -15.70
CA ILE A 81 7.12 -4.52 -15.49
C ILE A 81 6.97 -3.15 -16.14
N LYS A 82 5.99 -3.01 -17.04
CA LYS A 82 5.69 -1.74 -17.71
C LYS A 82 5.04 -0.73 -16.76
N PHE A 83 5.16 0.56 -17.07
CA PHE A 83 4.47 1.66 -16.40
C PHE A 83 4.82 1.84 -14.90
N ALA A 84 6.11 1.73 -14.54
CA ALA A 84 6.57 1.92 -13.15
C ALA A 84 6.02 3.19 -12.47
N TRP A 85 5.98 4.31 -13.19
CA TRP A 85 5.48 5.58 -12.68
C TRP A 85 3.98 5.61 -12.43
N LEU A 86 3.19 4.74 -13.05
CA LEU A 86 1.76 4.64 -12.78
C LEU A 86 1.50 4.25 -11.32
N TYR A 87 2.32 3.35 -10.75
CA TYR A 87 2.24 2.98 -9.34
C TYR A 87 2.62 4.14 -8.42
N VAL A 88 3.65 4.90 -8.80
CA VAL A 88 4.09 6.08 -8.02
C VAL A 88 2.99 7.16 -8.02
N PHE A 89 2.44 7.48 -9.19
CA PHE A 89 1.34 8.45 -9.29
C PHE A 89 0.08 7.96 -8.59
N ALA A 90 -0.26 6.67 -8.67
CA ALA A 90 -1.36 6.11 -7.89
C ALA A 90 -1.09 6.24 -6.37
N GLY A 91 0.14 6.06 -5.92
CA GLY A 91 0.50 6.23 -4.51
C GLY A 91 0.36 7.67 -4.02
N ILE A 92 0.69 8.64 -4.86
CA ILE A 92 0.60 10.08 -4.54
C ILE A 92 -0.84 10.60 -4.64
N LEU A 93 -1.58 10.18 -5.66
CA LEU A 93 -2.88 10.75 -6.01
C LEU A 93 -4.08 9.99 -5.42
N ILE A 94 -3.91 8.70 -5.10
CA ILE A 94 -5.01 7.83 -4.63
C ILE A 94 -4.76 7.38 -3.20
N ALA A 95 -3.73 6.55 -2.99
CA ALA A 95 -3.28 6.08 -1.69
C ALA A 95 -2.07 5.15 -1.89
N ILE A 96 -0.96 5.41 -1.18
CA ILE A 96 0.22 4.52 -1.23
C ILE A 96 -0.08 3.13 -0.68
N SER A 97 -0.97 3.04 0.31
CA SER A 97 -1.43 1.78 0.92
C SER A 97 -2.28 0.92 -0.03
N PHE A 98 -2.78 1.49 -1.13
CA PHE A 98 -3.41 0.75 -2.23
C PHE A 98 -2.42 0.46 -3.37
N ALA A 99 -1.66 1.47 -3.79
CA ALA A 99 -0.75 1.38 -4.92
C ALA A 99 0.38 0.36 -4.69
N PHE A 100 0.93 0.32 -3.48
CA PHE A 100 2.03 -0.58 -3.15
C PHE A 100 1.61 -2.07 -3.15
N PRO A 101 0.51 -2.50 -2.51
CA PRO A 101 0.01 -3.86 -2.66
C PRO A 101 -0.32 -4.22 -4.11
N LEU A 102 -0.93 -3.31 -4.88
CA LEU A 102 -1.20 -3.55 -6.31
C LEU A 102 0.09 -3.79 -7.09
N PHE A 103 1.15 -3.02 -6.81
CA PHE A 103 2.48 -3.25 -7.36
C PHE A 103 3.02 -4.63 -6.95
N LEU A 104 2.92 -5.02 -5.67
CA LEU A 104 3.38 -6.33 -5.19
C LEU A 104 2.65 -7.49 -5.87
N ALA A 105 1.36 -7.37 -6.13
CA ALA A 105 0.61 -8.36 -6.90
C ALA A 105 1.21 -8.52 -8.31
N MET A 106 1.45 -7.42 -9.01
CA MET A 106 2.04 -7.47 -10.35
C MET A 106 3.48 -7.97 -10.33
N ARG A 107 4.24 -7.66 -9.29
CA ARG A 107 5.57 -8.20 -9.04
C ARG A 107 5.55 -9.72 -8.91
N GLU A 108 4.66 -10.29 -8.10
CA GLU A 108 4.52 -11.75 -7.94
C GLU A 108 4.18 -12.46 -9.26
N ARG A 109 3.36 -11.83 -10.10
CA ARG A 109 3.04 -12.34 -11.43
C ARG A 109 4.27 -12.45 -12.32
N HIS A 110 5.18 -11.47 -12.30
CA HIS A 110 6.39 -11.47 -13.13
C HIS A 110 7.48 -12.39 -12.57
N ILE A 111 7.65 -12.44 -11.24
CA ILE A 111 8.57 -13.40 -10.59
C ILE A 111 8.19 -14.83 -10.96
N ALA A 112 6.89 -15.14 -10.94
CA ALA A 112 6.39 -16.46 -11.29
C ALA A 112 6.56 -16.84 -12.78
N GLN A 113 7.00 -15.91 -13.63
CA GLN A 113 7.36 -16.14 -15.04
C GLN A 113 8.88 -16.26 -15.24
N THR A 114 9.68 -16.02 -14.19
CA THR A 114 11.15 -16.07 -14.27
C THR A 114 11.62 -17.54 -14.23
N PRO A 115 12.64 -17.95 -15.02
CA PRO A 115 13.05 -19.35 -15.16
C PRO A 115 13.55 -20.04 -13.89
N VAL A 116 14.04 -19.27 -12.91
CA VAL A 116 14.48 -19.77 -11.60
C VAL A 116 13.69 -19.07 -10.50
N PRO A 117 12.45 -19.51 -10.20
CA PRO A 117 11.74 -19.04 -9.03
C PRO A 117 12.45 -19.60 -7.80
N VAL A 118 13.09 -18.73 -7.00
CA VAL A 118 13.57 -19.13 -5.66
C VAL A 118 12.35 -19.06 -4.73
N PRO A 119 11.80 -20.19 -4.26
CA PRO A 119 10.66 -20.16 -3.36
C PRO A 119 11.10 -19.56 -2.02
N PRO A 120 10.25 -18.76 -1.36
CA PRO A 120 10.53 -18.29 0.00
C PRO A 120 10.64 -19.50 0.93
N ALA A 121 11.47 -19.37 1.96
CA ALA A 121 11.52 -20.35 3.04
C ALA A 121 10.11 -20.52 3.65
N PRO A 122 9.72 -21.72 4.07
CA PRO A 122 8.42 -21.94 4.68
C PRO A 122 8.28 -21.10 5.95
N LEU A 123 7.12 -20.46 6.11
CA LEU A 123 6.78 -19.74 7.35
C LEU A 123 6.75 -20.73 8.51
N LYS A 124 7.39 -20.37 9.62
CA LYS A 124 7.31 -21.14 10.86
C LYS A 124 6.03 -20.77 11.60
N THR A 125 5.61 -21.61 12.54
CA THR A 125 4.38 -21.40 13.32
C THR A 125 4.36 -20.03 14.02
N TYR A 126 5.50 -19.56 14.54
CA TYR A 126 5.56 -18.24 15.19
C TYR A 126 5.37 -17.10 14.19
N ASP A 127 5.79 -17.25 12.92
CA ASP A 127 5.58 -16.24 11.88
C ASP A 127 4.08 -16.11 11.60
N ILE A 128 3.38 -17.25 11.49
CA ILE A 128 1.94 -17.30 11.24
C ILE A 128 1.17 -16.67 12.40
N LEU A 129 1.49 -17.05 13.64
CA LEU A 129 0.82 -16.50 14.82
C LEU A 129 1.08 -14.99 14.96
N GLY A 130 2.33 -14.56 14.76
CA GLY A 130 2.70 -13.15 14.81
C GLY A 130 1.96 -12.32 13.76
N LEU A 131 1.92 -12.79 12.50
CA LEU A 131 1.20 -12.12 11.43
C LEU A 131 -0.31 -12.10 11.65
N ALA A 132 -0.90 -13.16 12.21
CA ALA A 132 -2.32 -13.20 12.53
C ALA A 132 -2.70 -12.18 13.61
N VAL A 133 -1.93 -12.13 14.71
CA VAL A 133 -2.14 -11.15 15.78
C VAL A 133 -1.95 -9.72 15.28
N TYR A 134 -0.87 -9.48 14.52
CA TYR A 134 -0.60 -8.17 13.93
C TYR A 134 -1.73 -7.73 12.99
N SER A 135 -2.21 -8.64 12.12
CA SER A 135 -3.31 -8.34 11.20
C SER A 135 -4.61 -8.01 11.93
N ALA A 136 -4.92 -8.75 13.01
CA ALA A 136 -6.09 -8.47 13.83
C ALA A 136 -5.98 -7.10 14.52
N ALA A 137 -4.80 -6.75 15.05
CA ALA A 137 -4.55 -5.44 15.65
C ALA A 137 -4.69 -4.30 14.63
N VAL A 138 -4.15 -4.47 13.41
CA VAL A 138 -4.29 -3.50 12.32
C VAL A 138 -5.75 -3.32 11.93
N LEU A 139 -6.51 -4.39 11.78
CA LEU A 139 -7.94 -4.31 11.45
C LEU A 139 -8.73 -3.63 12.56
N ALA A 140 -8.46 -3.96 13.83
CA ALA A 140 -9.12 -3.31 14.96
C ALA A 140 -8.81 -1.80 14.98
N ALA A 141 -7.55 -1.42 14.80
CA ALA A 141 -7.14 -0.01 14.72
C ALA A 141 -7.79 0.71 13.53
N ALA A 142 -7.86 0.07 12.36
CA ALA A 142 -8.51 0.63 11.18
C ALA A 142 -10.01 0.83 11.40
N ILE A 143 -10.69 -0.11 12.07
CA ILE A 143 -12.12 0.02 12.42
C ILE A 143 -12.35 1.14 13.44
N ILE A 144 -11.46 1.30 14.43
CA ILE A 144 -11.53 2.40 15.40
C ILE A 144 -11.34 3.77 14.72
N ALA A 145 -10.59 3.81 13.61
CA ALA A 145 -10.27 5.03 12.88
C ALA A 145 -11.33 5.44 11.85
N LEU A 146 -12.33 4.59 11.55
CA LEU A 146 -13.46 4.91 10.66
C LEU A 146 -14.39 5.97 11.28
#